data_AF-A0A1Y4B5E4-F1
#
_entry.id   AF-A0A1Y4B5E4-F1
#
_cell.length_a   1.000
_cell.length_b   1.000
_cell.length_c   1.000
_cell.angle_alpha   90.00
_cell.angle_beta   90.00
_cell.angle_gamma   90.00
#
_symmetry.space_group_name_H-M   'P 1'
#
loop_
_entity.id
_entity.type
_entity.pdbx_description
1 polymer ?
#
loop_
_entity_poly.entity_id
_entity_poly.type
_entity_poly.pdbx_seq_one_letter_code
_entity_poly.pdbx_strand_id
1 'polypeptide(L)'
;MIDINNVFVCIAAPLLAASFCLGKKYFHPVFFMLTGMGVCLLSAYINTFIAALYQTTAFHAATEISPVIEEVMKLLPLLFYLLIFEPEPEHIKPSILSIAAGFATFENICYLVQNGATNFGFLLIRGFGTGAMHILCGAVIGYGLIYVWRRTWLKLAGTFGLLGVCIVFHGIYNLLIAYGGRIQYIAYLLPMVIIILSVSTGKMLLPHLHSDKY
;
A
#
# COMPACT_ATOMS: atom_id res chain seq x y z
N MET A 1 -21.68 -14.71 8.20
CA MET A 1 -20.27 -14.26 8.13
C MET A 1 -19.94 -14.08 6.66
N ILE A 2 -19.56 -12.86 6.24
CA ILE A 2 -19.24 -12.59 4.83
C ILE A 2 -17.82 -13.11 4.57
N ASP A 3 -17.67 -13.96 3.56
CA ASP A 3 -16.38 -14.52 3.16
C ASP A 3 -15.56 -13.46 2.38
N ILE A 4 -14.33 -13.20 2.82
CA ILE A 4 -13.42 -12.24 2.20
C ILE A 4 -13.09 -12.62 0.74
N ASN A 5 -13.08 -13.90 0.38
CA ASN A 5 -12.93 -14.35 -1.01
C ASN A 5 -14.12 -13.93 -1.86
N ASN A 6 -15.33 -14.06 -1.33
CA ASN A 6 -16.54 -13.65 -2.04
C ASN A 6 -16.52 -12.13 -2.28
N VAL A 7 -16.09 -11.35 -1.29
CA VAL A 7 -15.90 -9.89 -1.45
C VAL A 7 -14.88 -9.60 -2.55
N PHE A 8 -13.74 -10.29 -2.56
CA PHE A 8 -12.73 -10.13 -3.62
C PHE A 8 -13.31 -10.41 -5.00
N VAL A 9 -13.95 -11.57 -5.19
CA VAL A 9 -14.52 -11.97 -6.49
C VAL A 9 -15.60 -11.00 -6.94
N CYS A 10 -16.48 -10.57 -6.04
CA CYS A 10 -17.55 -9.60 -6.34
C CYS A 10 -17.03 -8.22 -6.77
N ILE A 11 -15.81 -7.86 -6.38
CA ILE A 11 -15.16 -6.60 -6.82
C ILE A 11 -14.32 -6.83 -8.07
N ALA A 12 -13.52 -7.91 -8.10
CA ALA A 12 -12.57 -8.17 -9.16
C ALA A 12 -13.25 -8.47 -10.50
N ALA A 13 -14.30 -9.28 -10.50
CA ALA A 13 -15.01 -9.66 -11.73
C ALA A 13 -15.56 -8.45 -12.52
N PRO A 14 -16.35 -7.54 -11.92
CA PRO A 14 -16.86 -6.38 -12.65
C PRO A 14 -15.76 -5.39 -13.03
N LEU A 15 -14.72 -5.19 -12.20
CA LEU A 15 -13.60 -4.30 -12.56
C LEU A 15 -12.77 -4.85 -13.73
N LEU A 16 -12.53 -6.16 -13.77
CA LEU A 16 -11.89 -6.80 -14.92
C LEU A 16 -12.73 -6.63 -16.17
N ALA A 17 -14.03 -6.94 -16.10
CA ALA A 17 -14.95 -6.77 -17.23
C ALA A 17 -14.96 -5.32 -17.74
N ALA A 18 -15.08 -4.34 -16.84
CA ALA A 18 -15.04 -2.93 -17.18
C ALA A 18 -13.71 -2.51 -17.84
N SER A 19 -12.58 -3.06 -17.39
CA SER A 19 -11.27 -2.75 -17.97
C SER A 19 -11.15 -3.19 -19.45
N PHE A 20 -11.80 -4.29 -19.84
CA PHE A 20 -11.87 -4.71 -21.24
C PHE A 20 -12.76 -3.79 -22.07
N CYS A 21 -13.84 -3.26 -21.49
CA CYS A 21 -14.75 -2.34 -22.18
C CYS A 21 -14.18 -0.92 -22.36
N LEU A 22 -13.41 -0.41 -21.40
CA LEU A 22 -12.87 0.96 -21.41
C LEU A 22 -11.61 1.11 -22.30
N GLY A 23 -11.03 -0.01 -22.75
CA GLY A 23 -9.87 -0.05 -23.65
C GLY A 23 -8.52 -0.14 -22.94
N LYS A 24 -7.47 -0.40 -23.73
CA LYS A 24 -6.12 -0.77 -23.26
C LYS A 24 -5.49 0.21 -22.26
N LYS A 25 -5.84 1.51 -22.33
CA LYS A 25 -5.34 2.56 -21.43
C LYS A 25 -5.68 2.30 -19.95
N TYR A 26 -6.85 1.71 -19.67
CA TYR A 26 -7.32 1.46 -18.31
C TYR A 26 -6.96 0.07 -17.79
N PHE A 27 -6.55 -0.83 -18.68
CA PHE A 27 -6.20 -2.21 -18.32
C PHE A 27 -5.02 -2.27 -17.34
N HIS A 28 -3.92 -1.56 -17.61
CA HIS A 28 -2.73 -1.61 -16.76
C HIS A 28 -2.98 -1.13 -15.32
N PRO A 29 -3.56 0.07 -15.08
CA PRO A 29 -3.86 0.50 -13.71
C PRO A 29 -4.83 -0.42 -12.98
N VAL A 30 -5.89 -0.89 -13.67
CA VAL A 30 -6.87 -1.82 -13.07
C VAL A 30 -6.22 -3.15 -12.73
N PHE A 31 -5.37 -3.70 -13.60
CA PHE A 31 -4.64 -4.94 -13.35
C PHE A 31 -3.77 -4.86 -12.09
N PHE A 32 -2.98 -3.79 -11.95
CA PHE A 32 -2.14 -3.59 -10.77
C PHE A 32 -2.97 -3.33 -9.50
N MET A 33 -4.10 -2.62 -9.62
CA MET A 33 -5.03 -2.44 -8.50
C MET A 33 -5.61 -3.77 -8.03
N LEU A 34 -6.05 -4.64 -8.96
CA LEU A 34 -6.55 -5.98 -8.62
C LEU A 34 -5.45 -6.88 -8.06
N THR A 35 -4.23 -6.73 -8.53
CA THR A 35 -3.06 -7.39 -7.93
C THR A 35 -2.87 -6.92 -6.49
N GLY A 36 -2.99 -5.61 -6.23
CA GLY A 36 -3.00 -5.05 -4.88
C GLY A 36 -4.06 -5.66 -3.97
N MET A 37 -5.30 -5.77 -4.45
CA MET A 37 -6.38 -6.44 -3.72
C MET A 37 -6.08 -7.92 -3.46
N GLY A 38 -5.54 -8.63 -4.46
CA GLY A 38 -5.19 -10.04 -4.35
C GLY A 38 -4.06 -10.31 -3.36
N VAL A 39 -3.01 -9.46 -3.36
CA VAL A 39 -1.93 -9.60 -2.36
C VAL A 39 -2.37 -9.15 -0.97
N CYS A 40 -3.37 -8.26 -0.84
CA CYS A 40 -4.02 -7.99 0.45
C CYS A 40 -4.75 -9.21 0.99
N LEU A 41 -5.56 -9.88 0.16
CA LEU A 41 -6.21 -11.14 0.51
C LEU A 41 -5.19 -12.21 0.96
N LEU A 42 -4.13 -12.39 0.17
CA LEU A 42 -3.07 -13.36 0.50
C LEU A 42 -2.33 -12.97 1.78
N SER A 43 -2.08 -11.67 2.01
CA SER A 43 -1.48 -11.18 3.26
C SER A 43 -2.33 -11.53 4.47
N ALA A 44 -3.66 -11.42 4.39
CA ALA A 44 -4.55 -11.80 5.48
C ALA A 44 -4.43 -13.30 5.85
N TYR A 45 -4.30 -14.18 4.84
CA TYR A 45 -4.07 -15.60 5.07
C TYR A 45 -2.71 -15.89 5.70
N ILE A 46 -1.64 -15.29 5.17
CA ILE A 46 -0.29 -15.49 5.69
C ILE A 46 -0.19 -14.92 7.12
N ASN A 47 -0.75 -13.74 7.37
CA ASN A 47 -0.83 -13.14 8.70
C ASN A 47 -1.49 -14.09 9.70
N THR A 48 -2.65 -14.65 9.35
CA THR A 48 -3.37 -15.58 10.22
C THR A 48 -2.58 -16.86 10.48
N PHE A 49 -1.97 -17.42 9.43
CA PHE A 49 -1.13 -18.61 9.55
C PHE A 49 0.08 -18.39 10.46
N ILE A 50 0.82 -17.30 10.23
CA ILE A 50 2.02 -16.96 11.01
C ILE A 50 1.63 -16.60 12.45
N ALA A 51 0.54 -15.87 12.67
CA ALA A 51 0.05 -15.56 14.01
C ALA A 51 -0.30 -16.84 14.79
N ALA A 52 -0.93 -17.82 14.14
CA ALA A 52 -1.24 -19.12 14.73
C ALA A 52 0.03 -19.94 15.02
N LEU A 53 1.00 -19.95 14.08
CA LEU A 53 2.26 -20.66 14.23
C LEU A 53 3.06 -20.16 15.45
N TYR A 54 3.13 -18.84 15.63
CA TYR A 54 3.84 -18.22 16.76
C TYR A 54 2.97 -18.04 18.01
N GLN A 55 1.70 -18.47 17.99
CA GLN A 55 0.74 -18.31 19.10
C GLN A 55 0.69 -16.89 19.66
N THR A 56 0.75 -15.91 18.75
CA THR A 56 0.87 -14.51 19.12
C THR A 56 -0.49 -13.89 19.46
N THR A 57 -0.49 -12.77 20.17
CA THR A 57 -1.72 -12.02 20.43
C THR A 57 -2.17 -11.26 19.19
N ALA A 58 -3.46 -10.92 19.10
CA ALA A 58 -3.97 -10.08 18.02
C ALA A 58 -3.25 -8.73 17.93
N PHE A 59 -2.78 -8.20 19.07
CA PHE A 59 -1.98 -6.98 19.12
C PHE A 59 -0.64 -7.15 18.39
N HIS A 60 0.19 -8.12 18.81
CA HIS A 60 1.50 -8.35 18.19
C HIS A 60 1.37 -8.78 16.71
N ALA A 61 0.33 -9.56 16.38
CA ALA A 61 0.03 -9.88 14.99
C ALA A 61 -0.18 -8.62 14.14
N ALA A 62 -0.94 -7.65 14.65
CA ALA A 62 -1.26 -6.41 13.93
C ALA A 62 -0.12 -5.38 13.91
N THR A 63 0.67 -5.27 14.98
CA THR A 63 1.70 -4.22 15.10
C THR A 63 3.08 -4.64 14.63
N GLU A 64 3.37 -5.95 14.58
CA GLU A 64 4.71 -6.46 14.26
C GLU A 64 4.71 -7.37 13.02
N ILE A 65 3.79 -8.33 12.96
CA ILE A 65 3.78 -9.35 11.90
C ILE A 65 3.14 -8.83 10.61
N SER A 66 1.95 -8.22 10.71
CA SER A 66 1.21 -7.67 9.58
C SER A 66 2.02 -6.64 8.77
N PRO A 67 2.69 -5.63 9.37
CA PRO A 67 3.49 -4.69 8.63
C PRO A 67 4.57 -5.35 7.76
N VAL A 68 5.24 -6.38 8.30
CA VAL A 68 6.26 -7.14 7.55
C VAL A 68 5.65 -7.84 6.36
N ILE A 69 4.58 -8.62 6.59
CA ILE A 69 3.94 -9.41 5.54
C ILE A 69 3.37 -8.50 4.47
N GLU A 70 2.64 -7.45 4.85
CA GLU A 70 1.92 -6.61 3.90
C GLU A 70 2.87 -5.81 3.00
N GLU A 71 3.94 -5.23 3.54
CA GLU A 71 4.94 -4.54 2.71
C GLU A 71 5.70 -5.50 1.79
N VAL A 72 6.06 -6.70 2.28
CA VAL A 72 6.68 -7.74 1.44
C VAL A 72 5.73 -8.14 0.31
N MET A 73 4.48 -8.44 0.63
CA MET A 73 3.47 -8.90 -0.32
C MET A 73 3.12 -7.85 -1.37
N LYS A 74 3.18 -6.56 -1.03
CA LYS A 74 3.06 -5.46 -2.01
C LYS A 74 4.28 -5.33 -2.92
N LEU A 75 5.49 -5.58 -2.40
CA LEU A 75 6.73 -5.46 -3.16
C LEU A 75 6.91 -6.61 -4.18
N LEU A 76 6.52 -7.84 -3.83
CA LEU A 76 6.67 -9.02 -4.69
C LEU A 76 6.13 -8.86 -6.12
N PRO A 77 4.87 -8.45 -6.35
CA PRO A 77 4.36 -8.26 -7.72
C PRO A 77 5.11 -7.16 -8.48
N LEU A 78 5.61 -6.13 -7.79
CA LEU A 78 6.44 -5.11 -8.42
C LEU A 78 7.81 -5.68 -8.82
N LEU A 79 8.47 -6.45 -7.95
CA LEU A 79 9.74 -7.10 -8.30
C LEU A 79 9.59 -8.05 -9.47
N PHE A 80 8.51 -8.84 -9.51
CA PHE A 80 8.19 -9.68 -10.65
C PHE A 80 8.04 -8.84 -11.93
N TYR A 81 7.28 -7.74 -11.85
CA TYR A 81 7.11 -6.83 -12.99
C TYR A 81 8.45 -6.27 -13.49
N LEU A 82 9.33 -5.85 -12.57
CA LEU A 82 10.65 -5.32 -12.91
C LEU A 82 11.61 -6.35 -13.50
N LEU A 83 11.61 -7.57 -12.98
CA LEU A 83 12.53 -8.63 -13.39
C LEU A 83 12.14 -9.28 -14.72
N ILE A 84 10.85 -9.35 -15.02
CA ILE A 84 10.34 -10.05 -16.21
C ILE A 84 10.07 -9.10 -17.38
N PHE A 85 9.56 -7.90 -17.10
CA PHE A 85 9.11 -6.99 -18.16
C PHE A 85 10.03 -5.79 -18.38
N GLU A 86 11.02 -5.59 -17.51
CA GLU A 86 12.00 -4.48 -17.58
C GLU A 86 11.35 -3.13 -17.98
N PRO A 87 10.31 -2.68 -17.26
CA PRO A 87 9.51 -1.54 -17.67
C PRO A 87 10.30 -0.24 -17.58
N GLU A 88 9.91 0.72 -18.42
CA GLU A 88 10.45 2.08 -18.33
C GLU A 88 10.13 2.73 -16.97
N PRO A 89 11.01 3.61 -16.45
CA PRO A 89 10.82 4.23 -15.13
C PRO A 89 9.49 4.95 -14.93
N GLU A 90 8.88 5.44 -16.01
CA GLU A 90 7.57 6.11 -15.99
C GLU A 90 6.41 5.17 -15.66
N HIS A 91 6.56 3.86 -15.91
CA HIS A 91 5.54 2.85 -15.59
C HIS A 91 5.72 2.26 -14.18
N ILE A 92 6.89 2.38 -13.57
CA ILE A 92 7.17 1.80 -12.24
C ILE A 92 6.31 2.48 -11.15
N LYS A 93 6.28 3.82 -11.11
CA LYS A 93 5.53 4.56 -10.06
C LYS A 93 4.03 4.30 -10.13
N PRO A 94 3.36 4.43 -11.30
CA PRO A 94 1.93 4.15 -11.39
C PRO A 94 1.58 2.71 -11.00
N SER A 95 2.42 1.73 -11.31
CA SER A 95 2.18 0.32 -10.96
C SER A 95 2.17 0.09 -9.45
N ILE A 96 3.19 0.55 -8.72
CA ILE A 96 3.23 0.36 -7.26
C ILE A 96 2.18 1.20 -6.53
N LEU A 97 1.88 2.41 -7.02
CA LEU A 97 0.79 3.21 -6.45
C LEU A 97 -0.58 2.55 -6.69
N SER A 98 -0.78 1.91 -7.84
CA SER A 98 -1.99 1.14 -8.12
C SER A 98 -2.09 -0.11 -7.21
N ILE A 99 -0.98 -0.83 -7.02
CA ILE A 99 -0.91 -1.96 -6.07
C ILE A 99 -1.25 -1.48 -4.65
N ALA A 100 -0.62 -0.40 -4.17
CA ALA A 100 -0.88 0.15 -2.84
C ALA A 100 -2.33 0.63 -2.67
N ALA A 101 -2.89 1.30 -3.70
CA ALA A 101 -4.27 1.74 -3.70
C ALA A 101 -5.24 0.55 -3.65
N GLY A 102 -5.00 -0.48 -4.46
CA GLY A 102 -5.80 -1.71 -4.45
C GLY A 102 -5.74 -2.42 -3.11
N PHE A 103 -4.54 -2.52 -2.53
CA PHE A 103 -4.33 -3.11 -1.20
C PHE A 103 -5.16 -2.39 -0.13
N ALA A 104 -4.96 -1.08 0.00
CA ALA A 104 -5.66 -0.24 0.97
C ALA A 104 -7.19 -0.27 0.78
N THR A 105 -7.63 -0.26 -0.47
CA THR A 105 -9.07 -0.31 -0.80
C THR A 105 -9.67 -1.61 -0.30
N PHE A 106 -9.03 -2.74 -0.60
CA PHE A 106 -9.54 -4.03 -0.18
C PHE A 106 -9.51 -4.20 1.34
N GLU A 107 -8.42 -3.81 1.98
CA GLU A 107 -8.29 -3.84 3.44
C GLU A 107 -9.41 -3.03 4.12
N ASN A 108 -9.67 -1.82 3.64
CA ASN A 108 -10.72 -0.96 4.19
C ASN A 108 -12.12 -1.57 4.01
N ILE A 109 -12.40 -2.17 2.85
CA ILE A 109 -13.67 -2.87 2.61
C ILE A 109 -13.80 -4.05 3.57
N CYS A 110 -12.76 -4.86 3.72
CA CYS A 110 -12.77 -6.02 4.61
C CYS A 110 -13.00 -5.60 6.07
N TYR A 111 -12.34 -4.51 6.50
CA TYR A 111 -12.54 -3.96 7.82
C TYR A 111 -13.99 -3.50 8.05
N LEU A 112 -14.59 -2.80 7.08
CA LEU A 112 -15.98 -2.34 7.14
C LEU A 112 -16.96 -3.52 7.20
N VAL A 113 -16.73 -4.54 6.37
CA VAL A 113 -17.56 -5.75 6.32
C VAL A 113 -17.51 -6.52 7.63
N GLN A 114 -16.35 -6.56 8.30
CA GLN A 114 -16.17 -7.30 9.56
C GLN A 114 -16.65 -6.52 10.79
N ASN A 115 -16.49 -5.19 10.82
CA ASN A 115 -16.76 -4.37 12.00
C ASN A 115 -18.06 -3.56 11.92
N GLY A 116 -18.75 -3.58 10.77
CA GLY A 116 -19.95 -2.82 10.52
C GLY A 116 -19.69 -1.33 10.24
N ALA A 117 -20.76 -0.60 9.92
CA ALA A 117 -20.70 0.80 9.47
C ALA A 117 -21.33 1.81 10.45
N THR A 118 -21.58 1.41 11.70
CA THR A 118 -22.34 2.19 12.69
C THR A 118 -21.66 3.52 13.06
N ASN A 119 -20.33 3.55 13.14
CA ASN A 119 -19.53 4.75 13.41
C ASN A 119 -18.87 5.29 12.14
N PHE A 120 -19.67 5.66 11.14
CA PHE A 120 -19.19 6.05 9.80
C PHE A 120 -18.09 7.12 9.81
N GLY A 121 -18.20 8.16 10.64
CA GLY A 121 -17.18 9.23 10.71
C GLY A 121 -15.80 8.72 11.17
N PHE A 122 -15.76 7.86 12.18
CA PHE A 122 -14.52 7.22 12.62
C PHE A 122 -13.95 6.29 11.53
N LEU A 123 -14.82 5.52 10.88
CA LEU A 123 -14.43 4.60 9.81
C LEU A 123 -13.86 5.34 8.60
N LEU A 124 -14.37 6.53 8.28
CA LEU A 124 -13.81 7.41 7.26
C LEU A 124 -12.41 7.88 7.65
N ILE A 125 -12.23 8.42 8.86
CA ILE A 125 -10.92 8.91 9.32
C ILE A 125 -9.90 7.77 9.31
N ARG A 126 -10.25 6.59 9.83
CA ARG A 126 -9.42 5.38 9.75
C ARG A 126 -9.12 5.02 8.30
N GLY A 127 -10.14 4.93 7.46
CA GLY A 127 -10.02 4.49 6.08
C GLY A 127 -9.07 5.38 5.27
N PHE A 128 -9.20 6.70 5.42
CA PHE A 128 -8.29 7.66 4.81
C PHE A 128 -6.88 7.58 5.41
N GLY A 129 -6.74 7.51 6.73
CA GLY A 129 -5.43 7.40 7.38
C GLY A 129 -4.66 6.15 6.94
N THR A 130 -5.30 4.98 7.02
CA THR A 130 -4.67 3.70 6.65
C THR A 130 -4.44 3.63 5.15
N GLY A 131 -5.38 4.12 4.34
CA GLY A 131 -5.18 4.21 2.91
C GLY A 131 -4.00 5.11 2.53
N ALA A 132 -3.86 6.26 3.16
CA ALA A 132 -2.74 7.16 2.94
C ALA A 132 -1.41 6.58 3.42
N MET A 133 -1.39 5.84 4.52
CA MET A 133 -0.20 5.10 4.98
C MET A 133 0.29 4.14 3.88
N HIS A 134 -0.61 3.30 3.34
CA HIS A 134 -0.25 2.37 2.26
C HIS A 134 0.24 3.08 1.00
N ILE A 135 -0.43 4.17 0.59
CA ILE A 135 0.00 4.97 -0.56
C ILE A 135 1.37 5.61 -0.31
N LEU A 136 1.64 6.08 0.90
CA LEU A 136 2.93 6.66 1.27
C LEU A 136 4.05 5.59 1.22
N CYS A 137 3.83 4.40 1.78
CA CYS A 137 4.76 3.27 1.63
C CYS A 137 4.99 2.93 0.15
N GLY A 138 3.91 2.84 -0.64
CA GLY A 138 3.99 2.59 -2.08
C GLY A 138 4.77 3.68 -2.83
N ALA A 139 4.64 4.95 -2.43
CA ALA A 139 5.42 6.05 -2.96
C ALA A 139 6.91 5.91 -2.58
N VAL A 140 7.24 5.66 -1.31
CA VAL A 140 8.63 5.45 -0.87
C VAL A 140 9.29 4.33 -1.67
N ILE A 141 8.63 3.19 -1.81
CA ILE A 141 9.09 2.10 -2.69
C ILE A 141 9.22 2.58 -4.13
N GLY A 142 8.20 3.19 -4.73
CA GLY A 142 8.22 3.57 -6.14
C GLY A 142 9.33 4.57 -6.50
N TYR A 143 9.45 5.65 -5.75
CA TYR A 143 10.49 6.66 -5.99
C TYR A 143 11.89 6.13 -5.65
N GLY A 144 12.03 5.43 -4.52
CA GLY A 144 13.30 4.87 -4.10
C GLY A 144 13.78 3.75 -5.04
N LEU A 145 12.87 2.89 -5.48
CA LEU A 145 13.22 1.72 -6.29
C LEU A 145 13.72 2.15 -7.67
N ILE A 146 13.13 3.17 -8.29
CA ILE A 146 13.64 3.75 -9.54
C ILE A 146 15.11 4.20 -9.40
N TYR A 147 15.48 4.75 -8.26
CA TYR A 147 16.84 5.21 -8.00
C TYR A 147 17.82 4.05 -7.78
N VAL A 148 17.48 3.09 -6.90
CA VAL A 148 18.39 1.99 -6.55
C VAL A 148 18.45 0.91 -7.63
N TRP A 149 17.38 0.72 -8.41
CA TRP A 149 17.30 -0.34 -9.43
C TRP A 149 18.27 -0.14 -10.58
N ARG A 150 18.60 1.11 -10.92
CA ARG A 150 19.59 1.45 -11.96
C ARG A 150 21.03 1.22 -11.51
N ARG A 151 21.27 0.92 -10.23
CA ARG A 151 22.61 0.82 -9.64
C ARG A 151 22.83 -0.58 -9.11
N THR A 152 23.55 -1.41 -9.86
CA THR A 152 23.74 -2.83 -9.55
C THR A 152 24.24 -3.08 -8.12
N TRP A 153 25.13 -2.23 -7.61
CA TRP A 153 25.68 -2.30 -6.25
C TRP A 153 24.68 -1.92 -5.14
N LEU A 154 23.66 -1.11 -5.45
CA LEU A 154 22.59 -0.73 -4.52
C LEU A 154 21.29 -1.49 -4.74
N LYS A 155 21.14 -2.21 -5.85
CA LYS A 155 19.86 -2.83 -6.24
C LYS A 155 19.30 -3.69 -5.11
N LEU A 156 20.11 -4.57 -4.54
CA LEU A 156 19.67 -5.47 -3.48
C LEU A 156 19.55 -4.73 -2.13
N ALA A 157 20.66 -4.15 -1.64
CA ALA A 157 20.70 -3.50 -0.34
C ALA A 157 19.73 -2.31 -0.23
N GLY A 158 19.61 -1.52 -1.29
CA GLY A 158 18.67 -0.41 -1.40
C GLY A 158 17.21 -0.88 -1.42
N THR A 159 16.90 -1.97 -2.11
CA THR A 159 15.52 -2.54 -2.10
C THR A 159 15.15 -3.00 -0.69
N PHE A 160 16.04 -3.73 0.00
CA PHE A 160 15.80 -4.14 1.39
C PHE A 160 15.73 -2.95 2.35
N GLY A 161 16.56 -1.92 2.15
CA GLY A 161 16.51 -0.69 2.94
C GLY A 161 15.17 0.04 2.79
N LEU A 162 14.68 0.18 1.55
CA LEU A 162 13.37 0.79 1.27
C LEU A 162 12.23 -0.01 1.87
N LEU A 163 12.28 -1.33 1.74
CA LEU A 163 11.31 -2.25 2.37
C LEU A 163 11.33 -2.10 3.89
N GLY A 164 12.51 -2.09 4.51
CA GLY A 164 12.68 -1.93 5.95
C GLY A 164 12.12 -0.61 6.46
N VAL A 165 12.33 0.50 5.74
CA VAL A 165 11.73 1.80 6.07
C VAL A 165 10.20 1.72 6.06
N CYS A 166 9.61 1.09 5.04
CA CYS A 166 8.15 0.95 4.94
C CYS A 166 7.59 0.06 6.07
N ILE A 167 8.24 -1.05 6.38
CA ILE A 167 7.85 -1.97 7.45
C ILE A 167 7.86 -1.25 8.80
N VAL A 168 8.95 -0.53 9.11
CA VAL A 168 9.08 0.19 10.39
C VAL A 168 8.05 1.32 10.47
N PHE A 169 7.86 2.08 9.40
CA PHE A 169 6.85 3.14 9.37
C PHE A 169 5.44 2.60 9.57
N HIS A 170 5.07 1.52 8.87
CA HIS A 170 3.79 0.84 9.02
C HIS A 170 3.62 0.26 10.43
N GLY A 171 4.62 -0.42 10.98
CA GLY A 171 4.58 -0.94 12.35
C GLY A 171 4.38 0.15 13.41
N ILE A 172 5.11 1.26 13.30
CA ILE A 172 4.91 2.44 14.18
C ILE A 172 3.49 2.99 14.02
N TYR A 173 2.99 3.11 12.79
CA TYR A 173 1.63 3.57 12.53
C TYR A 173 0.57 2.67 13.22
N ASN A 174 0.69 1.35 13.07
CA ASN A 174 -0.21 0.39 13.70
C ASN A 174 -0.10 0.43 15.24
N LEU A 175 1.11 0.58 15.78
CA LEU A 175 1.34 0.71 17.22
C LEU A 175 0.65 1.96 17.79
N LEU A 176 0.77 3.10 17.11
CA LEU A 176 0.13 4.35 17.55
C LEU A 176 -1.40 4.28 17.48
N ILE A 177 -1.95 3.56 16.50
CA ILE A 177 -3.40 3.28 16.45
C ILE A 177 -3.83 2.39 17.60
N ALA A 178 -3.09 1.31 17.84
CA ALA A 178 -3.41 0.34 18.88
C ALA A 178 -3.31 0.92 20.30
N TYR A 179 -2.48 1.95 20.51
CA TYR A 179 -2.42 2.69 21.76
C TYR A 179 -3.76 3.37 22.12
N GLY A 180 -4.54 3.82 21.12
CA GLY A 180 -5.86 4.40 21.32
C GLY A 180 -5.86 5.88 21.78
N GLY A 181 -7.04 6.36 22.19
CA GLY A 181 -7.23 7.72 22.71
C GLY A 181 -6.88 8.81 21.69
N ARG A 182 -6.29 9.92 22.15
CA ARG A 182 -5.90 11.05 21.27
C ARG A 182 -4.78 10.69 20.29
N ILE A 183 -3.88 9.79 20.68
CA ILE A 183 -2.73 9.37 19.86
C ILE A 183 -3.20 8.66 18.60
N GLN A 184 -4.24 7.83 18.69
CA GLN A 184 -4.85 7.17 17.55
C GLN A 184 -5.32 8.14 16.46
N TYR A 185 -5.96 9.25 16.85
CA TYR A 185 -6.41 10.25 15.88
C TYR A 185 -5.24 11.00 15.23
N ILE A 186 -4.19 11.30 16.00
CA ILE A 186 -2.95 11.87 15.46
C ILE A 186 -2.31 10.91 14.45
N ALA A 187 -2.30 9.60 14.77
CA ALA A 187 -1.77 8.57 13.89
C ALA A 187 -2.53 8.53 12.56
N TYR A 188 -3.87 8.55 12.57
CA TYR A 188 -4.67 8.59 11.34
C TYR A 188 -4.38 9.81 10.45
N LEU A 189 -4.07 10.96 11.05
CA LEU A 189 -3.77 12.19 10.30
C LEU A 189 -2.33 12.23 9.77
N LEU A 190 -1.39 11.54 10.42
CA LEU A 190 0.03 11.63 10.12
C LEU A 190 0.37 11.34 8.63
N PRO A 191 -0.06 10.22 8.02
CA PRO A 191 0.24 9.94 6.61
C PRO A 191 -0.37 10.97 5.66
N MET A 192 -1.58 11.45 5.95
CA MET A 192 -2.25 12.49 5.17
C MET A 192 -1.45 13.79 5.18
N VAL A 193 -0.98 14.22 6.36
CA VAL A 193 -0.16 15.42 6.50
C VAL A 193 1.15 15.26 5.74
N ILE A 194 1.83 14.10 5.84
CA ILE A 194 3.06 13.84 5.09
C ILE A 194 2.83 13.95 3.58
N ILE A 195 1.76 13.34 3.06
CA ILE A 195 1.42 13.44 1.63
C ILE A 195 1.16 14.90 1.23
N ILE A 196 0.35 15.64 1.99
CA ILE A 196 0.02 17.04 1.71
C ILE A 196 1.28 17.91 1.71
N LEU A 197 2.14 17.76 2.72
CA LEU A 197 3.40 18.51 2.80
C LEU A 197 4.35 18.14 1.66
N SER A 198 4.46 16.85 1.30
CA SER A 198 5.32 16.38 0.23
C SER A 198 4.87 16.92 -1.13
N VAL A 199 3.56 16.89 -1.40
CA VAL A 199 2.99 17.45 -2.63
C VAL A 199 3.13 18.97 -2.67
N SER A 200 2.88 19.66 -1.55
CA SER A 200 2.98 21.12 -1.47
C SER A 200 4.42 21.59 -1.62
N THR A 201 5.37 20.94 -0.96
CA THR A 201 6.81 21.23 -1.07
C THR A 201 7.33 20.88 -2.45
N GLY A 202 6.91 19.75 -3.04
CA GLY A 202 7.23 19.40 -4.43
C GLY A 202 6.72 20.47 -5.40
N LYS A 203 5.46 20.91 -5.27
CA LYS A 203 4.89 22.01 -6.06
C LYS A 203 5.57 23.36 -5.82
N MET A 204 6.20 23.57 -4.68
CA MET A 204 6.90 24.81 -4.33
C MET A 204 8.37 24.81 -4.75
N LEU A 205 9.04 23.65 -4.77
CA LEU A 205 10.45 23.49 -5.15
C LEU A 205 10.63 23.18 -6.65
N LEU A 206 9.69 22.47 -7.29
CA LEU A 206 9.76 22.12 -8.72
C LEU A 206 9.65 23.32 -9.69
N PRO A 207 8.94 24.44 -9.40
CA PRO A 207 8.98 25.63 -10.24
C PRO A 207 10.38 26.25 -10.35
N HIS A 208 11.23 26.06 -9.32
CA HIS A 208 12.59 26.61 -9.30
C HIS A 208 13.64 25.67 -9.93
N LEU A 209 13.33 24.38 -10.10
CA LEU A 209 14.24 23.40 -10.71
C LEU A 209 14.03 23.24 -12.23
N HIS A 210 12.93 23.76 -12.79
CA HIS A 210 12.74 23.87 -14.24
C HIS A 210 13.33 25.17 -14.83
N SER A 211 14.05 25.97 -14.03
CA SER A 211 14.81 27.14 -14.50
C SER A 211 16.14 26.76 -15.16
N ASP A 212 16.70 25.58 -14.87
CA ASP A 212 17.97 25.16 -15.43
C ASP A 212 17.75 24.10 -16.51
N LYS A 213 17.39 24.59 -17.69
CA LYS A 213 17.59 23.87 -18.95
C LYS A 213 19.09 23.64 -19.15
N TYR A 214 19.52 22.39 -19.29
CA TYR A 214 20.38 21.89 -20.37
C TYR A 214 20.15 20.39 -20.56
#